data_AF-A0A9X3BMQ0-F1
#
_entry.id   AF-A0A9X3BMQ0-F1
#
_cell.length_a   1.000
_cell.length_b   1.000
_cell.length_c   1.000
_cell.angle_alpha   90.00
_cell.angle_beta   90.00
_cell.angle_gamma   90.00
#
_symmetry.space_group_name_H-M   'P 1'
#
loop_
_entity.id
_entity.type
_entity.pdbx_description
1 polymer ?
#
loop_
_entity_poly.entity_id
_entity_poly.type
_entity_poly.pdbx_seq_one_letter_code
_entity_poly.pdbx_strand_id
1 'polypeptide(L)'
;MMAWVARQISHTFVNRTPIAGPIVYEQNLLGQVYIDLNATDPNGDVLTYDIIQPEHGWVYRDLISGKFVYTPWALVSGQPLVDSFKIVIRDDSEHLPGVLGQIQAVVEKVTRFLGIAQADNLTVTIPVNVDPVVQMPPLVTPIVGGGYQLGKDPAPIVSTVDIVDGD
;
A
#
# COMPACT_ATOMS: atom_id res chain seq x y z
N MET A 1 -29.90 -24.45 -24.81
CA MET A 1 -29.79 -22.98 -24.94
C MET A 1 -30.47 -22.19 -23.81
N MET A 2 -30.94 -22.80 -22.71
CA MET A 2 -31.62 -22.05 -21.61
C MET A 2 -30.75 -21.84 -20.36
N ALA A 3 -29.58 -22.48 -20.27
CA ALA A 3 -28.68 -22.37 -19.13
C ALA A 3 -27.74 -21.15 -19.20
N TRP A 4 -27.53 -20.57 -20.39
CA TRP A 4 -26.65 -19.40 -20.54
C TRP A 4 -27.31 -18.12 -20.03
N VAL A 5 -28.61 -17.94 -20.32
CA VAL A 5 -29.36 -16.73 -19.95
C VAL A 5 -29.59 -16.65 -18.44
N ALA A 6 -29.84 -17.78 -17.76
CA ALA A 6 -30.04 -17.82 -16.32
C ALA A 6 -28.76 -17.44 -15.53
N ARG A 7 -27.58 -17.81 -16.04
CA ARG A 7 -26.30 -17.42 -15.43
C ARG A 7 -26.08 -15.91 -15.50
N GLN A 8 -26.38 -15.28 -16.64
CA GLN A 8 -26.21 -13.83 -16.79
C GLN A 8 -27.17 -13.02 -15.92
N ILE A 9 -28.41 -13.46 -15.75
CA ILE A 9 -29.39 -12.77 -14.89
C ILE A 9 -29.02 -12.92 -13.40
N SER A 10 -28.48 -14.06 -12.98
CA SER A 10 -28.02 -14.21 -11.58
C SER A 10 -26.80 -13.35 -11.27
N HIS A 11 -25.95 -13.09 -12.27
CA HIS A 11 -24.71 -12.33 -12.11
C HIS A 11 -24.96 -10.82 -11.95
N THR A 12 -25.97 -10.29 -12.66
CA THR A 12 -26.35 -8.87 -12.58
C THR A 12 -27.13 -8.50 -11.31
N PHE A 13 -27.70 -9.47 -10.58
CA PHE A 13 -28.51 -9.22 -9.39
C PHE A 13 -27.88 -9.70 -8.07
N VAL A 14 -26.75 -10.40 -8.12
CA VAL A 14 -25.98 -10.85 -6.94
C VAL A 14 -24.48 -10.59 -7.16
N ASN A 15 -24.14 -9.36 -7.54
CA ASN A 15 -22.74 -8.95 -7.55
C ASN A 15 -22.24 -8.77 -6.11
N ARG A 16 -21.02 -9.23 -5.80
CA ARG A 16 -20.45 -9.08 -4.45
C ARG A 16 -19.19 -8.25 -4.55
N THR A 17 -19.08 -7.23 -3.71
CA THR A 17 -17.88 -6.40 -3.65
C THR A 17 -16.61 -7.23 -3.46
N PRO A 18 -15.51 -6.87 -4.14
CA PRO A 18 -14.21 -7.49 -3.96
C PRO A 18 -13.77 -7.49 -2.50
N ILE A 19 -12.99 -8.50 -2.11
CA ILE A 19 -12.45 -8.63 -0.75
C ILE A 19 -10.92 -8.55 -0.82
N ALA A 20 -10.32 -7.64 -0.05
CA ALA A 20 -8.88 -7.60 0.13
C ALA A 20 -8.42 -8.73 1.05
N GLY A 21 -7.37 -9.46 0.65
CA GLY A 21 -6.71 -10.47 1.47
C GLY A 21 -5.68 -9.85 2.44
N PRO A 22 -4.92 -10.68 3.17
CA PRO A 22 -3.79 -10.18 3.94
C PRO A 22 -2.74 -9.59 3.00
N ILE A 23 -2.36 -8.34 3.25
CA ILE A 23 -1.36 -7.64 2.43
C ILE A 23 0.03 -8.15 2.80
N VAL A 24 0.81 -8.53 1.80
CA VAL A 24 2.20 -8.98 1.97
C VAL A 24 3.15 -7.93 1.40
N TYR A 25 4.22 -7.65 2.14
CA TYR A 25 5.24 -6.65 1.78
C TYR A 25 6.61 -7.31 1.65
N GLU A 26 7.37 -6.91 0.65
CA GLU A 26 8.73 -7.38 0.42
C GLU A 26 9.58 -6.20 -0.07
N GLN A 27 10.59 -5.80 0.70
CA GLN A 27 11.51 -4.73 0.31
C GLN A 27 12.77 -5.32 -0.34
N ASN A 28 13.22 -4.71 -1.44
CA ASN A 28 14.49 -5.06 -2.06
C ASN A 28 15.66 -4.21 -1.56
N LEU A 29 16.88 -4.56 -2.00
CA LEU A 29 18.12 -3.88 -1.64
C LEU A 29 18.21 -2.43 -2.15
N LEU A 30 17.27 -1.97 -2.98
CA LEU A 30 17.21 -0.60 -3.49
C LEU A 30 16.11 0.23 -2.80
N GLY A 31 15.42 -0.33 -1.80
CA GLY A 31 14.35 0.36 -1.07
C GLY A 31 13.00 0.38 -1.81
N GLN A 32 12.85 -0.40 -2.89
CA GLN A 32 11.53 -0.60 -3.49
C GLN A 32 10.76 -1.66 -2.69
N VAL A 33 9.46 -1.44 -2.52
CA VAL A 33 8.57 -2.35 -1.79
C VAL A 33 7.58 -2.98 -2.76
N TYR A 34 7.62 -4.30 -2.85
CA TYR A 34 6.65 -5.12 -3.56
C TYR A 34 5.50 -5.45 -2.62
N ILE A 35 4.28 -5.21 -3.09
CA ILE A 35 3.07 -5.28 -2.28
C ILE A 35 2.07 -6.19 -2.99
N ASP A 36 1.67 -7.25 -2.30
CA ASP A 36 0.63 -8.17 -2.76
C ASP A 36 -0.64 -7.96 -1.94
N LEU A 37 -1.73 -7.52 -2.59
CA LEU A 37 -3.02 -7.29 -1.92
C LEU A 37 -3.78 -8.57 -1.63
N ASN A 38 -3.45 -9.67 -2.31
CA ASN A 38 -4.23 -10.91 -2.28
C ASN A 38 -5.75 -10.66 -2.43
N ALA A 39 -6.12 -9.67 -3.25
CA ALA A 39 -7.52 -9.32 -3.45
C ALA A 39 -8.21 -10.41 -4.28
N THR A 40 -9.41 -10.80 -3.86
CA THR A 40 -10.20 -11.82 -4.53
C THR A 40 -11.61 -11.32 -4.77
N ASP A 41 -12.16 -11.72 -5.90
CA ASP A 41 -13.56 -11.50 -6.22
C ASP A 41 -14.36 -12.78 -5.90
N PRO A 42 -15.40 -12.71 -5.04
CA PRO A 42 -16.21 -13.89 -4.71
C PRO A 42 -17.00 -14.48 -5.89
N ASN A 43 -17.24 -13.70 -6.93
CA ASN A 43 -17.95 -14.10 -8.14
C ASN A 43 -16.98 -14.67 -9.19
N GLY A 44 -15.69 -14.40 -9.02
CA GLY A 44 -14.60 -14.87 -9.88
C GLY A 44 -14.29 -13.90 -11.03
N ASP A 45 -14.76 -12.65 -10.92
CA ASP A 45 -14.59 -11.62 -11.93
C ASP A 45 -13.19 -11.02 -11.93
N VAL A 46 -12.82 -10.44 -13.07
CA VAL A 46 -11.51 -9.80 -13.23
C VAL A 46 -11.54 -8.43 -12.55
N LEU A 47 -10.72 -8.27 -11.52
CA LEU A 47 -10.60 -7.01 -10.79
C LEU A 47 -9.77 -5.99 -11.57
N THR A 48 -10.27 -4.76 -11.63
CA THR A 48 -9.53 -3.58 -12.10
C THR A 48 -9.09 -2.70 -10.92
N TYR A 49 -8.01 -1.95 -11.11
CA TYR A 49 -7.35 -1.21 -10.03
C TYR A 49 -7.00 0.21 -10.46
N ASP A 50 -7.51 1.21 -9.73
CA ASP A 50 -7.01 2.59 -9.80
C ASP A 50 -6.10 2.89 -8.61
N ILE A 51 -4.99 3.57 -8.85
CA ILE A 51 -3.99 3.92 -7.84
C ILE A 51 -4.04 5.42 -7.58
N ILE A 52 -4.33 5.81 -6.34
CA ILE A 52 -4.10 7.17 -5.85
C ILE A 52 -2.69 7.20 -5.29
N GLN A 53 -1.82 8.01 -5.91
CA GLN A 53 -0.39 8.02 -5.61
C GLN A 53 -0.09 8.50 -4.16
N PRO A 54 0.96 7.96 -3.54
CA PRO A 54 1.48 8.44 -2.26
C PRO A 54 2.19 9.80 -2.39
N GLU A 55 2.58 10.39 -1.25
CA GLU A 55 3.27 11.69 -1.22
C GLU A 55 4.79 11.57 -1.45
N HIS A 56 5.43 10.52 -0.92
CA HIS A 56 6.90 10.39 -0.87
C HIS A 56 7.46 9.36 -1.85
N GLY A 57 6.65 8.89 -2.78
CA GLY A 57 7.06 7.99 -3.85
C GLY A 57 6.02 7.85 -4.92
N TRP A 58 6.18 6.80 -5.72
CA TRP A 58 5.18 6.40 -6.71
C TRP A 58 4.92 4.90 -6.65
N VAL A 59 3.73 4.54 -7.09
CA VAL A 59 3.26 3.16 -7.17
C VAL A 59 2.75 2.87 -8.57
N TYR A 60 3.16 1.73 -9.10
CA TYR A 60 2.56 1.13 -10.29
C TYR A 60 2.22 -0.34 -10.01
N ARG A 61 1.38 -0.93 -10.86
CA ARG A 61 1.09 -2.36 -10.84
C ARG A 61 1.94 -3.07 -11.89
N ASP A 62 2.73 -4.04 -11.46
CA ASP A 62 3.39 -4.96 -12.38
C ASP A 62 2.35 -5.97 -12.91
N LEU A 63 2.11 -5.95 -14.21
CA LEU A 63 1.11 -6.80 -14.84
C LEU A 63 1.55 -8.26 -14.99
N ILE A 64 2.85 -8.55 -14.85
CA ILE A 64 3.38 -9.92 -14.94
C ILE A 64 3.20 -10.63 -13.60
N SER A 65 3.68 -10.03 -12.50
CA SER A 65 3.53 -10.61 -11.17
C SER A 65 2.17 -10.33 -10.51
N GLY A 66 1.46 -9.29 -10.95
CA GLY A 66 0.22 -8.81 -10.34
C GLY A 66 0.41 -7.97 -9.08
N LYS A 67 1.65 -7.81 -8.61
CA LYS A 67 2.01 -7.03 -7.42
C LYS A 67 2.03 -5.53 -7.72
N PHE A 68 1.84 -4.73 -6.68
CA PHE A 68 2.11 -3.30 -6.72
C PHE A 68 3.56 -3.05 -6.30
N VAL A 69 4.21 -2.08 -6.93
CA VAL A 69 5.61 -1.74 -6.65
C VAL A 69 5.65 -0.27 -6.23
N TYR A 70 5.99 -0.03 -4.97
CA TYR A 70 6.26 1.28 -4.43
C TYR A 70 7.75 1.61 -4.58
N THR A 71 8.06 2.79 -5.10
CA THR A 71 9.42 3.31 -5.22
C THR A 71 9.47 4.71 -4.59
N PRO A 72 10.24 4.91 -3.50
CA PRO A 72 10.49 6.23 -2.95
C PRO A 72 11.09 7.19 -3.97
N TRP A 73 10.89 8.50 -3.80
CA TRP A 73 11.54 9.51 -4.65
C TRP A 73 13.05 9.62 -4.44
N ALA A 74 13.51 9.31 -3.23
CA ALA A 74 14.91 9.31 -2.85
C ALA A 74 15.25 8.04 -2.10
N LEU A 75 16.52 7.63 -2.16
CA LEU A 75 17.01 6.54 -1.32
C LEU A 75 16.76 6.89 0.16
N VAL A 76 16.15 5.96 0.88
CA VAL A 76 15.90 6.10 2.31
C VAL A 76 17.21 5.84 3.07
N SER A 77 17.62 6.79 3.90
CA SER A 77 18.81 6.67 4.74
C SER A 77 18.46 7.02 6.18
N GLY A 78 19.13 6.35 7.12
CA GLY A 78 18.94 6.66 8.52
C GLY A 78 17.62 6.18 9.10
N GLN A 79 16.62 7.07 9.11
CA GLN A 79 15.29 6.76 9.61
C GLN A 79 14.40 6.11 8.53
N PRO A 80 13.53 5.15 8.91
CA PRO A 80 12.56 4.57 7.98
C PRO A 80 11.59 5.62 7.41
N LEU A 81 11.25 5.48 6.14
CA LEU A 81 10.24 6.30 5.48
C LEU A 81 8.86 5.66 5.68
N VAL A 82 7.94 6.41 6.29
CA VAL A 82 6.53 6.02 6.43
C VAL A 82 5.70 6.79 5.42
N ASP A 83 4.92 6.06 4.62
CA ASP A 83 4.03 6.63 3.60
C ASP A 83 2.73 5.83 3.49
N SER A 84 1.78 6.31 2.71
CA SER A 84 0.58 5.55 2.38
C SER A 84 0.00 5.98 1.04
N PHE A 85 -0.65 5.03 0.38
CA PHE A 85 -1.38 5.28 -0.86
C PHE A 85 -2.73 4.54 -0.83
N LYS A 86 -3.60 4.82 -1.80
CA LYS A 86 -4.90 4.15 -1.87
C LYS A 86 -5.07 3.42 -3.19
N ILE A 87 -5.72 2.26 -3.12
CA ILE A 87 -6.09 1.47 -4.27
C ILE A 87 -7.60 1.35 -4.29
N VAL A 88 -8.21 1.72 -5.41
CA VAL A 88 -9.63 1.50 -5.67
C VAL A 88 -9.73 0.23 -6.50
N ILE A 89 -10.24 -0.84 -5.88
CA ILE A 89 -10.50 -2.13 -6.50
C ILE A 89 -11.92 -2.08 -7.05
N ARG A 90 -12.09 -2.36 -8.34
CA ARG A 90 -13.40 -2.43 -8.97
C ARG A 90 -13.59 -3.82 -9.54
N ASP A 91 -14.79 -4.33 -9.31
CA ASP A 91 -15.35 -5.45 -10.04
C ASP A 91 -16.36 -4.88 -11.02
N ASP A 92 -15.85 -4.29 -12.10
CA ASP A 92 -16.65 -3.94 -13.25
C ASP A 92 -16.90 -5.20 -14.09
N SER A 93 -17.82 -6.01 -13.59
CA SER A 93 -18.51 -7.01 -14.39
C SER A 93 -19.22 -6.33 -15.56
N GLU A 94 -18.70 -6.60 -16.77
CA GLU A 94 -19.35 -6.48 -18.08
C GLU A 94 -19.15 -5.19 -18.90
N HIS A 95 -18.33 -5.29 -19.96
CA HIS A 95 -18.71 -4.70 -21.24
C HIS A 95 -19.22 -5.82 -22.15
N LEU A 96 -20.53 -6.10 -22.12
CA LEU A 96 -21.17 -6.88 -23.18
C LEU A 96 -21.19 -6.01 -24.46
N PRO A 97 -20.47 -6.35 -25.54
CA PRO A 97 -20.43 -5.52 -26.74
C PRO A 97 -21.81 -5.51 -27.43
N GLY A 98 -22.41 -4.33 -27.60
CA GLY A 98 -23.62 -4.11 -28.41
C GLY A 98 -24.77 -3.38 -27.70
N VAL A 99 -25.91 -3.27 -28.40
CA VAL A 99 -27.12 -2.53 -27.97
C VAL A 99 -27.77 -3.00 -26.65
N LEU A 100 -27.32 -4.13 -26.09
CA LEU A 100 -27.78 -4.63 -24.78
C LEU A 100 -27.05 -3.98 -23.60
N GLY A 101 -25.77 -3.59 -23.77
CA GLY A 101 -25.01 -2.88 -22.73
C GLY A 101 -25.54 -1.47 -22.41
N GLN A 102 -26.23 -0.84 -23.37
CA GLN A 102 -26.89 0.45 -23.14
C GLN A 102 -28.11 0.33 -22.22
N ILE A 103 -28.81 -0.80 -22.27
CA ILE A 103 -29.99 -1.05 -21.42
C ILE A 103 -29.53 -1.35 -20.00
N GLN A 104 -28.45 -2.12 -19.84
CA GLN A 104 -27.82 -2.38 -18.54
C GLN A 104 -27.34 -1.08 -17.87
N ALA A 105 -26.63 -0.20 -18.60
CA ALA A 105 -26.21 1.09 -18.07
C ALA A 105 -27.39 2.01 -17.68
N VAL A 106 -28.51 1.95 -18.42
CA VAL A 106 -29.74 2.70 -18.08
C VAL A 106 -30.41 2.11 -16.84
N VAL A 107 -30.48 0.78 -16.72
CA VAL A 107 -31.06 0.09 -15.55
C VAL A 107 -30.21 0.31 -14.30
N GLU A 108 -28.89 0.23 -14.40
CA GLU A 108 -27.95 0.51 -13.31
C GLU A 108 -28.04 1.98 -12.84
N LYS A 109 -28.21 2.91 -13.78
CA LYS A 109 -28.38 4.33 -13.47
C LYS A 109 -29.72 4.59 -12.77
N VAL A 110 -30.77 3.84 -13.13
CA VAL A 110 -32.08 3.88 -12.47
C VAL A 110 -32.02 3.24 -11.08
N THR A 111 -31.40 2.07 -10.90
CA THR A 111 -31.26 1.43 -9.58
C THR A 111 -30.38 2.23 -8.63
N ARG A 112 -29.32 2.88 -9.13
CA ARG A 112 -28.50 3.83 -8.36
C ARG A 112 -29.26 5.10 -7.99
N PHE A 113 -30.06 5.64 -8.91
CA PHE A 113 -30.95 6.78 -8.63
C PHE A 113 -32.04 6.45 -7.61
N LEU A 114 -32.53 5.20 -7.59
CA LEU A 114 -33.47 4.69 -6.60
C LEU A 114 -32.80 4.22 -5.29
N GLY A 115 -31.47 4.31 -5.17
CA GLY A 115 -30.72 3.94 -3.97
C GLY A 115 -30.63 2.44 -3.68
N ILE A 116 -30.91 1.59 -4.67
CA ILE A 116 -30.97 0.13 -4.54
C ILE A 116 -29.62 -0.52 -4.91
N ALA A 117 -28.78 0.16 -5.70
CA ALA A 117 -27.43 -0.28 -6.06
C ALA A 117 -26.36 0.51 -5.28
N GLN A 118 -25.47 -0.19 -4.55
CA GLN A 118 -24.25 0.40 -3.97
C GLN A 118 -23.15 0.45 -5.03
N ALA A 119 -22.18 1.36 -4.88
CA ALA A 119 -21.02 1.37 -5.76
C ALA A 119 -20.13 0.15 -5.44
N ASP A 120 -19.88 -0.71 -6.41
CA ASP A 120 -19.12 -1.98 -6.28
C ASP A 120 -17.59 -1.77 -6.14
N ASN A 121 -17.16 -0.64 -5.59
CA ASN A 121 -15.75 -0.28 -5.47
C ASN A 121 -15.24 -0.36 -4.03
N LEU A 122 -14.23 -1.20 -3.80
CA LEU A 122 -13.52 -1.28 -2.53
C LEU A 122 -12.31 -0.35 -2.57
N THR A 123 -12.29 0.69 -1.72
CA THR A 123 -11.09 1.52 -1.54
C THR A 123 -10.28 1.01 -0.36
N VAL A 124 -9.04 0.58 -0.61
CA VAL A 124 -8.10 0.09 0.40
C VAL A 124 -7.00 1.13 0.61
N THR A 125 -6.71 1.48 1.85
CA THR A 125 -5.53 2.30 2.19
C THR A 125 -4.37 1.37 2.51
N ILE A 126 -3.26 1.54 1.80
CA ILE A 126 -2.06 0.71 1.89
C ILE A 126 -0.98 1.49 2.63
N PRO A 127 -0.67 1.15 3.89
CA PRO A 127 0.48 1.70 4.57
C PRO A 127 1.77 1.13 3.97
N VAL A 128 2.80 1.96 3.84
CA VAL A 128 4.12 1.54 3.39
C VAL A 128 5.15 2.03 4.39
N ASN A 129 6.01 1.12 4.83
CA ASN A 129 7.21 1.46 5.59
C ASN A 129 8.42 0.99 4.79
N VAL A 130 9.38 1.88 4.56
CA VAL A 130 10.61 1.56 3.85
C VAL A 130 11.77 1.68 4.80
N ASP A 131 12.46 0.56 5.03
CA ASP A 131 13.67 0.53 5.82
C ASP A 131 14.81 1.24 5.09
N PRO A 132 15.71 1.92 5.83
CA PRO A 132 16.86 2.60 5.26
C PRO A 132 17.76 1.64 4.49
N VAL A 133 18.13 2.02 3.27
CA VAL A 133 19.08 1.29 2.42
C VAL A 133 20.53 1.60 2.82
N VAL A 134 20.75 2.79 3.40
CA VAL A 134 22.04 3.25 3.90
C VAL A 134 21.89 3.68 5.36
N GLN A 135 22.70 3.09 6.24
CA GLN A 135 22.78 3.49 7.65
C GLN A 135 24.24 3.72 8.02
N MET A 136 24.55 4.90 8.56
CA MET A 136 25.89 5.19 9.09
C MET A 136 25.98 4.63 10.51
N PRO A 137 27.13 4.09 10.93
CA PRO A 137 27.31 3.70 12.32
C PRO A 137 27.22 4.96 13.22
N PRO A 138 26.64 4.84 14.43
CA PRO A 138 26.53 5.97 15.34
C PRO A 138 27.92 6.46 15.75
N LEU A 139 28.07 7.77 15.89
CA LEU A 139 29.31 8.37 16.38
C LEU A 139 29.30 8.41 17.90
N VAL A 140 30.30 7.75 18.51
CA VAL A 140 30.48 7.74 19.97
C VAL A 140 31.59 8.72 20.35
N THR A 141 31.22 9.84 20.95
CA THR A 141 32.18 10.81 21.49
C THR A 141 32.25 10.69 23.02
N PRO A 142 33.37 10.20 23.59
CA PRO A 142 33.54 10.22 25.03
C PRO A 142 33.78 11.68 25.48
N ILE A 143 32.93 12.19 26.37
CA ILE A 143 33.17 13.48 27.02
C ILE A 143 34.06 13.20 28.22
N VAL A 144 35.33 13.64 28.17
CA VAL A 144 36.24 13.49 29.31
C VAL A 144 35.79 14.41 30.44
N GLY A 145 35.23 13.82 31.51
CA GLY A 145 35.04 14.51 32.78
C GLY A 145 36.37 15.05 33.32
N GLY A 146 36.35 16.30 33.80
CA GLY A 146 37.51 17.13 34.11
C GLY A 146 38.75 16.42 34.67
N GLY A 147 39.93 16.81 34.16
CA GLY A 147 41.20 16.21 34.54
C GLY A 147 41.47 16.24 36.06
N TYR A 148 42.11 15.18 36.54
CA TYR A 148 42.55 15.07 37.93
C TYR A 148 43.81 15.93 38.16
N GLN A 149 43.82 16.72 39.24
CA GLN A 149 45.04 17.37 39.74
C GLN A 149 45.60 16.57 40.90
N LEU A 150 46.88 16.19 40.82
CA LEU A 150 47.58 15.43 41.86
C LEU A 150 47.53 16.15 43.22
N GLY A 151 46.99 15.49 44.24
CA GLY A 151 46.89 16.05 45.60
C GLY A 151 45.57 16.76 45.95
N LYS A 152 44.56 16.69 45.08
CA LYS A 152 43.18 17.11 45.38
C LYS A 152 42.26 15.91 45.64
N ASP A 153 41.06 16.21 46.15
CA ASP A 153 39.98 15.24 46.32
C ASP A 153 39.70 14.51 44.99
N PRO A 154 39.34 13.21 45.02
CA PRO A 154 39.02 12.45 43.81
C PRO A 154 37.94 13.16 42.99
N ALA A 155 38.22 13.44 41.72
CA ALA A 155 37.21 13.92 40.78
C ALA A 155 36.33 12.73 40.36
N PRO A 156 34.99 12.83 40.44
CA PRO A 156 34.13 11.80 39.88
C PRO A 156 34.39 11.70 38.38
N ILE A 157 34.63 10.48 37.90
CA ILE A 157 34.76 10.23 36.46
C ILE A 157 33.38 10.47 35.86
N VAL A 158 33.22 11.54 35.09
CA VAL A 158 31.99 11.74 34.33
C VAL A 158 32.04 10.76 33.17
N SER A 159 31.31 9.66 33.29
CA SER A 159 31.17 8.62 32.25
C SER A 159 29.95 8.90 31.37
N THR A 160 29.75 10.15 30.97
CA THR A 160 28.64 10.48 30.07
C THR A 160 29.11 10.23 28.65
N VAL A 161 28.42 9.30 27.99
CA VAL A 161 28.57 9.03 26.56
C VAL A 161 27.46 9.77 25.85
N ASP A 162 27.82 10.58 24.86
CA ASP A 162 26.85 11.11 23.90
C ASP A 162 26.86 10.19 22.67
N ILE A 163 25.69 9.71 22.28
CA ILE A 163 25.50 8.88 21.09
C ILE A 163 24.69 9.72 20.12
N VAL A 164 25.35 10.18 19.06
CA VAL A 164 24.73 10.97 18.01
C VAL A 164 24.49 10.05 16.82
N ASP A 165 23.25 10.02 16.33
CA ASP A 165 22.93 9.34 15.09
C ASP A 165 23.59 10.07 13.92
N GLY A 166 24.16 9.30 12.99
CA GLY A 166 24.98 9.83 11.90
C GLY A 166 24.19 10.22 10.66
N ASP A 167 22.87 10.13 10.72
CA ASP A 167 21.90 10.25 9.63
C ASP A 167 21.15 11.59 9.57
#